data_AF-A0A5N5D1V1-F1
#
_entry.id   AF-A0A5N5D1V1-F1
#
_cell.length_a   1.000
_cell.length_b   1.000
_cell.length_c   1.000
_cell.angle_alpha   90.00
_cell.angle_beta   90.00
_cell.angle_gamma   90.00
#
_symmetry.space_group_name_H-M   'P 1'
#
loop_
_entity.id
_entity.type
_entity.pdbx_description
1 polymer ?
#
loop_
_entity_poly.entity_id
_entity_poly.type
_entity_poly.pdbx_seq_one_letter_code
_entity_poly.pdbx_strand_id
1 'polypeptide(L)'
;MAPVEADALNSNREPLFQITAAVAFVDLSLVTVLRYISHADRAVPPAQKTRYREEQRKKNITTFGSLAVASLLVLIYHWSWALLSSYEAWANEQGEATPGALWDGWYAGTDDLDWQLGRWWQDVNPLYEFKRAALGTSKALWWTQQLLIARLAFSAFVGIEGRRRDIPGWAAAALWGLAEFASLGLAQSLFFVILTLTSIPTTRTERGSRWAPHELIYILPITAASGLIGFLPGLASNDAGWIAEYGARLSAFFLAAGTRFVPKTFGKQHADVRVAHHAEARVYSAVSIVATAFFLRSTFWGALLNSGASYHRRYNFVWSTHDAYDRPWWSKLASASGKILGAISDDPVIGLIGWDVLLSGFSLCVWAASRGLDVTDMLNSIVPPLRRQSTEAKSSVKEETPASPTESHGSSPARRRGRPEKNQASEPPSPVTRRSLRKRAATHDSDTHGSDAGDASYTPPPNIAERIADLEHEEERDDTVAEDAEASALAWGLSLIGGLGLMSAAVMGAEVRSG
;
A
#
# COMPACT_ATOMS: atom_id res chain seq x y z
N MET A 1 -0.52 -58.68 -22.61
CA MET A 1 -0.86 -57.29 -22.26
C MET A 1 0.46 -56.57 -22.04
N ALA A 2 0.88 -55.72 -22.97
CA ALA A 2 2.03 -54.87 -22.73
C ALA A 2 1.62 -53.82 -21.68
N PRO A 3 2.43 -53.54 -20.65
CA PRO A 3 2.13 -52.50 -19.69
C PRO A 3 2.21 -51.15 -20.40
N VAL A 4 1.06 -50.61 -20.81
CA VAL A 4 0.91 -49.22 -21.21
C VAL A 4 0.64 -48.47 -19.93
N GLU A 5 1.67 -47.96 -19.23
CA GLU A 5 1.44 -47.04 -18.09
C GLU A 5 2.69 -46.33 -17.49
N ALA A 6 3.89 -46.43 -18.08
CA ALA A 6 5.07 -45.69 -17.55
C ALA A 6 5.21 -44.26 -18.12
N ASP A 7 4.87 -44.04 -19.40
CA ASP A 7 5.15 -42.77 -20.08
C ASP A 7 4.13 -41.66 -19.76
N ALA A 8 2.91 -42.01 -19.33
CA ALA A 8 1.92 -41.02 -18.91
C ALA A 8 2.33 -40.31 -17.61
N LEU A 9 3.04 -41.02 -16.72
CA LEU A 9 3.54 -40.50 -15.45
C LEU A 9 4.78 -39.61 -15.60
N ASN A 10 5.55 -39.76 -16.69
CA ASN A 10 6.73 -38.94 -16.98
C ASN A 10 6.40 -37.68 -17.83
N SER A 11 5.12 -37.31 -17.92
CA SER A 11 4.70 -36.18 -18.75
C SER A 11 5.10 -34.84 -18.14
N ASN A 12 6.01 -34.13 -18.80
CA ASN A 12 6.40 -32.75 -18.43
C ASN A 12 5.27 -31.72 -18.63
N ARG A 13 4.10 -32.11 -19.15
CA ARG A 13 3.03 -31.17 -19.51
C ARG A 13 2.37 -30.50 -18.31
N GLU A 14 2.11 -31.26 -17.24
CA GLU A 14 1.47 -30.73 -16.04
C GLU A 14 2.32 -29.67 -15.32
N PRO A 15 3.60 -29.93 -14.96
CA PRO A 15 4.43 -28.93 -14.30
C PRO A 15 4.64 -27.68 -15.18
N LEU A 16 4.85 -27.88 -16.49
CA LEU A 16 4.97 -26.77 -17.43
C LEU A 16 3.68 -25.96 -17.50
N PHE A 17 2.51 -26.61 -17.53
CA PHE A 17 1.22 -25.89 -17.52
C PHE A 17 1.04 -25.06 -16.26
N GLN A 18 1.34 -25.61 -15.07
CA GLN A 18 1.19 -24.89 -13.81
C GLN A 18 2.15 -23.69 -13.71
N ILE A 19 3.42 -23.89 -14.06
CA ILE A 19 4.44 -22.82 -14.09
C ILE A 19 4.05 -21.74 -15.11
N THR A 20 3.72 -22.13 -16.34
CA THR A 20 3.34 -21.17 -17.39
C THR A 20 2.04 -20.45 -17.07
N ALA A 21 1.06 -21.10 -16.45
CA ALA A 21 -0.17 -20.45 -15.99
C ALA A 21 0.11 -19.42 -14.88
N ALA A 22 0.99 -19.72 -13.94
CA ALA A 22 1.40 -18.79 -12.89
C ALA A 22 2.13 -17.57 -13.47
N VAL A 23 3.10 -17.79 -14.36
CA VAL A 23 3.82 -16.72 -15.07
C VAL A 23 2.86 -15.88 -15.90
N ALA A 24 1.98 -16.50 -16.69
CA ALA A 24 1.00 -15.79 -17.51
C ALA A 24 0.04 -14.95 -16.67
N PHE A 25 -0.36 -15.43 -15.48
CA PHE A 25 -1.21 -14.67 -14.57
C PHE A 25 -0.50 -13.42 -14.01
N VAL A 26 0.76 -13.58 -13.59
CA VAL A 26 1.59 -12.45 -13.12
C VAL A 26 1.84 -11.45 -14.25
N ASP A 27 2.20 -11.93 -15.44
CA ASP A 27 2.42 -11.10 -16.62
C ASP A 27 1.16 -10.34 -17.03
N LEU A 28 0.01 -11.00 -17.05
CA LEU A 28 -1.26 -10.36 -17.38
C LEU A 28 -1.62 -9.29 -16.35
N SER A 29 -1.37 -9.55 -15.06
CA SER A 29 -1.58 -8.57 -13.99
C SER A 29 -0.64 -7.37 -14.14
N LEU A 30 0.64 -7.62 -14.42
CA LEU A 30 1.66 -6.59 -14.65
C LEU A 30 1.33 -5.72 -15.87
N VAL A 31 1.02 -6.34 -17.01
CA VAL A 31 0.62 -5.65 -18.25
C VAL A 31 -0.63 -4.81 -18.01
N THR A 32 -1.60 -5.33 -17.25
CA THR A 32 -2.84 -4.61 -16.92
C THR A 32 -2.55 -3.35 -16.11
N VAL A 33 -1.69 -3.46 -15.09
CA VAL A 33 -1.26 -2.31 -14.27
C VAL A 33 -0.44 -1.30 -15.08
N LEU A 34 0.52 -1.75 -15.90
CA LEU A 34 1.33 -0.88 -16.75
C LEU A 34 0.49 -0.16 -17.82
N ARG A 35 -0.50 -0.83 -18.41
CA ARG A 35 -1.47 -0.19 -19.32
C ARG A 35 -2.27 0.89 -18.62
N TYR A 36 -2.70 0.63 -17.38
CA TYR A 36 -3.39 1.63 -16.58
C TYR A 36 -2.50 2.83 -16.26
N ILE A 37 -1.25 2.60 -15.85
CA ILE A 37 -0.24 3.66 -15.61
C ILE A 37 -0.03 4.50 -16.87
N SER A 38 0.16 3.86 -18.03
CA SER A 38 0.33 4.57 -19.30
C SER A 38 -0.92 5.38 -19.69
N HIS A 39 -2.11 4.90 -19.38
CA HIS A 39 -3.34 5.65 -19.60
C HIS A 39 -3.44 6.84 -18.65
N ALA A 40 -3.13 6.64 -17.36
CA ALA A 40 -3.16 7.68 -16.33
C ALA A 40 -2.19 8.82 -16.67
N ASP A 41 -0.96 8.51 -17.11
CA ASP A 41 0.04 9.49 -17.53
C ASP A 41 -0.43 10.37 -18.70
N ARG A 42 -1.17 9.79 -19.65
CA ARG A 42 -1.76 10.56 -20.76
C ARG A 42 -2.95 11.41 -20.33
N ALA A 43 -3.64 11.02 -19.27
CA ALA A 43 -4.86 11.65 -18.77
C ALA A 43 -4.62 12.69 -17.66
N VAL A 44 -3.37 13.06 -17.38
CA VAL A 44 -3.00 14.00 -16.31
C VAL A 44 -3.70 15.36 -16.49
N PRO A 45 -4.40 15.87 -15.44
CA PRO A 45 -5.12 17.14 -15.52
C PRO A 45 -4.17 18.34 -15.66
N PRO A 46 -4.64 19.47 -16.22
CA PRO A 46 -3.82 20.66 -16.44
C PRO A 46 -3.23 21.25 -15.15
N ALA A 47 -3.91 21.08 -14.00
CA ALA A 47 -3.42 21.52 -12.69
C ALA A 47 -2.14 20.78 -12.22
N GLN A 48 -1.87 19.60 -12.78
CA GLN A 48 -0.65 18.83 -12.53
C GLN A 48 0.43 19.03 -13.62
N LYS A 49 0.20 19.91 -14.59
CA LYS A 49 1.15 20.26 -15.66
C LYS A 49 2.03 21.47 -15.33
N THR A 50 2.11 21.88 -14.07
CA THR A 50 3.07 22.90 -13.65
C THR A 50 4.50 22.33 -13.73
N ARG A 51 5.48 23.16 -14.12
CA ARG A 51 6.88 22.72 -14.31
C ARG A 51 7.46 22.04 -13.06
N TYR A 52 7.18 22.61 -11.89
CA TYR A 52 7.61 22.07 -10.60
C TYR A 52 7.03 20.67 -10.32
N ARG A 53 5.70 20.50 -10.48
CA ARG A 53 5.05 19.20 -10.28
C ARG A 53 5.45 18.15 -11.30
N GLU A 54 5.78 18.58 -12.52
CA GLU A 54 6.29 17.66 -13.55
C GLU A 54 7.66 17.09 -13.18
N GLU A 55 8.57 17.90 -12.64
CA GLU A 55 9.90 17.43 -12.21
C GLU A 55 9.80 16.45 -11.03
N GLN A 56 9.02 16.82 -10.00
CA GLN A 56 8.78 15.95 -8.83
C GLN A 56 8.12 14.63 -9.25
N ARG A 57 7.14 14.68 -10.15
CA ARG A 57 6.48 13.48 -10.68
C ARG A 57 7.45 12.59 -11.45
N LYS A 58 8.27 13.15 -12.33
CA LYS A 58 9.29 12.37 -13.06
C LYS A 58 10.25 11.68 -12.08
N LYS A 59 10.74 12.41 -11.07
CA LYS A 59 11.61 11.84 -10.02
C LYS A 59 10.93 10.68 -9.30
N ASN A 60 9.70 10.85 -8.83
CA ASN A 60 8.98 9.80 -8.12
C ASN A 60 8.69 8.59 -9.01
N ILE A 61 8.24 8.80 -10.26
CA ILE A 61 8.02 7.73 -11.24
C ILE A 61 9.32 6.96 -11.51
N THR A 62 10.44 7.65 -11.70
CA THR A 62 11.74 6.98 -11.92
C THR A 62 12.18 6.19 -10.70
N THR A 63 11.98 6.73 -9.50
CA THR A 63 12.38 6.09 -8.24
C THR A 63 11.56 4.81 -8.02
N PHE A 64 10.22 4.90 -8.00
CA PHE A 64 9.37 3.73 -7.79
C PHE A 64 9.38 2.77 -8.98
N GLY A 65 9.56 3.27 -10.21
CA GLY A 65 9.79 2.43 -11.38
C GLY A 65 11.06 1.59 -11.24
N SER A 66 12.15 2.18 -10.75
CA SER A 66 13.40 1.45 -10.50
C SER A 66 13.27 0.42 -9.38
N LEU A 67 12.55 0.74 -8.28
CA LEU A 67 12.24 -0.23 -7.22
C LEU A 67 11.37 -1.37 -7.72
N ALA A 68 10.38 -1.10 -8.57
CA ALA A 68 9.53 -2.12 -9.18
C ALA A 68 10.37 -3.09 -10.02
N VAL A 69 11.28 -2.57 -10.86
CA VAL A 69 12.20 -3.40 -11.65
C VAL A 69 13.13 -4.22 -10.76
N ALA A 70 13.70 -3.61 -9.71
CA ALA A 70 14.55 -4.32 -8.76
C ALA A 70 13.78 -5.46 -8.06
N SER A 71 12.54 -5.21 -7.63
CA SER A 71 11.68 -6.22 -7.01
C SER A 71 11.36 -7.37 -7.97
N LEU A 72 11.11 -7.07 -9.25
CA LEU A 72 10.88 -8.08 -10.28
C LEU A 72 12.14 -8.93 -10.54
N LEU A 73 13.32 -8.32 -10.61
CA LEU A 73 14.58 -9.04 -10.81
C LEU A 73 14.90 -9.99 -9.65
N VAL A 74 14.69 -9.52 -8.41
CA VAL A 74 14.86 -10.33 -7.20
C VAL A 74 13.88 -11.49 -7.16
N LEU A 75 12.60 -11.25 -7.52
CA LEU A 75 11.59 -12.29 -7.65
C LEU A 75 12.03 -13.36 -8.65
N ILE A 76 12.42 -12.97 -9.86
CA ILE A 76 12.87 -13.90 -10.92
C ILE A 76 14.08 -14.70 -10.43
N TYR A 77 15.08 -14.03 -9.86
CA TYR A 77 16.30 -14.68 -9.38
C TYR A 77 16.01 -15.75 -8.32
N HIS A 78 15.29 -15.40 -7.25
CA HIS A 78 15.03 -16.35 -6.15
C HIS A 78 14.05 -17.45 -6.55
N TRP A 79 13.07 -17.17 -7.41
CA TRP A 79 12.13 -18.18 -7.87
C TRP A 79 12.80 -19.20 -8.80
N SER A 80 13.62 -18.73 -9.75
CA SER A 80 14.45 -19.60 -10.58
C SER A 80 15.42 -20.43 -9.74
N TRP A 81 16.08 -19.81 -8.74
CA TRP A 81 16.97 -20.53 -7.85
C TRP A 81 16.22 -21.60 -7.05
N ALA A 82 15.06 -21.29 -6.46
CA ALA A 82 14.27 -22.25 -5.68
C ALA A 82 13.86 -23.49 -6.50
N LEU A 83 13.39 -23.28 -7.73
CA LEU A 83 13.00 -24.38 -8.62
C LEU A 83 14.20 -25.22 -9.05
N LEU A 84 15.30 -24.58 -9.44
CA LEU A 84 16.52 -25.28 -9.85
C LEU A 84 17.10 -26.07 -8.69
N SER A 85 17.19 -25.49 -7.50
CA SER A 85 17.71 -26.19 -6.32
C SER A 85 16.84 -27.37 -5.89
N SER A 86 15.51 -27.25 -6.01
CA SER A 86 14.58 -28.35 -5.70
C SER A 86 14.71 -29.49 -6.70
N TYR A 87 14.85 -29.17 -8.00
CA TYR A 87 15.09 -30.18 -9.03
C TYR A 87 16.45 -30.86 -8.89
N GLU A 88 17.52 -30.10 -8.65
CA GLU A 88 18.87 -30.64 -8.44
C GLU A 88 18.94 -31.56 -7.22
N ALA A 89 18.29 -31.18 -6.10
CA ALA A 89 18.22 -32.01 -4.91
C ALA A 89 17.54 -33.36 -5.21
N TRP A 90 16.37 -33.32 -5.87
CA TRP A 90 15.64 -34.52 -6.28
C TRP A 90 16.45 -35.40 -7.25
N ALA A 91 17.06 -34.81 -8.28
CA ALA A 91 17.85 -35.55 -9.26
C ALA A 91 19.04 -36.26 -8.61
N ASN A 92 19.73 -35.59 -7.68
CA ASN A 92 20.83 -36.18 -6.91
C ASN A 92 20.36 -37.34 -6.01
N GLU A 93 19.18 -37.24 -5.41
CA GLU A 93 18.60 -38.31 -4.58
C GLU A 93 18.19 -39.54 -5.40
N GLN A 94 17.69 -39.33 -6.63
CA GLN A 94 17.30 -40.41 -7.54
C GLN A 94 18.47 -40.96 -8.36
N GLY A 95 19.64 -40.33 -8.31
CA GLY A 95 20.81 -40.69 -9.11
C GLY A 95 20.66 -40.37 -10.60
N GLU A 96 19.78 -39.42 -10.93
CA GLU A 96 19.49 -38.98 -12.30
C GLU A 96 20.46 -37.87 -12.74
N ALA A 97 20.86 -37.88 -14.01
CA ALA A 97 21.75 -36.86 -14.55
C ALA A 97 21.02 -35.53 -14.71
N THR A 98 21.56 -34.44 -14.15
CA THR A 98 21.04 -33.09 -14.38
C THR A 98 21.60 -32.53 -15.69
N PRO A 99 20.75 -32.12 -16.65
CA PRO A 99 21.24 -31.39 -17.81
C PRO A 99 21.86 -30.06 -17.36
N GLY A 100 23.11 -29.82 -17.74
CA GLY A 100 23.92 -28.67 -17.28
C GLY A 100 23.40 -27.29 -17.74
N ALA A 101 22.47 -27.25 -18.70
CA ALA A 101 21.75 -26.05 -19.09
C ALA A 101 20.27 -26.34 -19.38
N LEU A 102 19.43 -25.33 -19.16
CA LEU A 102 17.99 -25.33 -19.51
C LEU A 102 17.76 -25.70 -21.00
N TRP A 103 18.74 -25.42 -21.85
CA TRP A 103 18.69 -25.59 -23.30
C TRP A 103 19.32 -26.89 -23.79
N ASP A 104 20.11 -27.58 -22.96
CA ASP A 104 20.83 -28.80 -23.36
C ASP A 104 19.91 -30.02 -23.46
N GLY A 105 18.77 -30.03 -22.77
CA GLY A 105 17.83 -31.17 -22.79
C GLY A 105 16.72 -31.10 -23.83
N TRP A 106 16.43 -29.94 -24.45
CA TRP A 106 15.28 -29.80 -25.37
C TRP A 106 15.65 -29.98 -26.86
N TYR A 107 16.89 -29.60 -27.25
CA TYR A 107 17.32 -29.57 -28.65
C TYR A 107 18.59 -30.37 -28.95
N ALA A 108 19.33 -30.86 -27.94
CA ALA A 108 20.64 -31.48 -28.19
C ALA A 108 20.57 -32.87 -28.84
N GLY A 109 19.38 -33.48 -28.96
CA GLY A 109 19.20 -34.73 -29.70
C GLY A 109 19.97 -35.93 -29.14
N THR A 110 20.47 -35.83 -27.91
CA THR A 110 21.03 -36.93 -27.15
C THR A 110 19.95 -37.43 -26.21
N ASP A 111 19.37 -38.59 -26.55
CA ASP A 111 18.25 -39.25 -25.83
C ASP A 111 18.54 -39.57 -24.34
N ASP A 112 19.74 -39.26 -23.83
CA ASP A 112 20.22 -39.61 -22.49
C ASP A 112 20.10 -38.48 -21.44
N LEU A 113 19.66 -37.26 -21.80
CA LEU A 113 19.66 -36.07 -20.90
C LEU A 113 18.34 -35.27 -20.92
N ASP A 114 17.21 -35.96 -20.88
CA ASP A 114 15.89 -35.32 -20.83
C ASP A 114 15.55 -34.83 -19.41
N TRP A 115 15.03 -33.60 -19.30
CA TRP A 115 14.47 -33.09 -18.04
C TRP A 115 13.28 -33.94 -17.60
N GLN A 116 13.35 -34.54 -16.41
CA GLN A 116 12.30 -35.39 -15.84
C GLN A 116 11.34 -34.58 -14.93
N LEU A 117 10.81 -33.47 -15.45
CA LEU A 117 9.97 -32.55 -14.67
C LEU A 117 8.67 -33.22 -14.17
N GLY A 118 8.09 -34.13 -14.95
CA GLY A 118 6.88 -34.86 -14.57
C GLY A 118 7.05 -35.69 -13.30
N ARG A 119 8.16 -36.44 -13.21
CA ARG A 119 8.52 -37.25 -12.03
C ARG A 119 8.87 -36.37 -10.83
N TRP A 120 9.73 -35.36 -11.04
CA TRP A 120 10.04 -34.38 -10.00
C TRP A 120 8.78 -33.74 -9.39
N TRP A 121 7.82 -33.35 -10.23
CA TRP A 121 6.58 -32.72 -9.76
C TRP A 121 5.71 -33.66 -8.92
N GLN A 122 5.68 -34.95 -9.24
CA GLN A 122 4.92 -35.96 -8.50
C GLN A 122 5.60 -36.34 -7.18
N ASP A 123 6.93 -36.51 -7.20
CA ASP A 123 7.68 -36.94 -6.03
C ASP A 123 7.84 -35.84 -4.98
N VAL A 124 8.20 -34.62 -5.43
CA VAL A 124 8.52 -33.50 -4.54
C VAL A 124 7.30 -32.64 -4.26
N ASN A 125 6.46 -32.41 -5.28
CA ASN A 125 5.42 -31.38 -5.28
C ASN A 125 5.95 -30.01 -4.81
N PRO A 126 6.65 -29.26 -5.68
CA PRO A 126 7.40 -28.05 -5.30
C PRO A 126 6.55 -27.01 -4.57
N LEU A 127 5.25 -26.88 -4.91
CA LEU A 127 4.35 -25.92 -4.24
C LEU A 127 4.12 -26.28 -2.77
N TYR A 128 3.96 -27.57 -2.48
CA TYR A 128 3.83 -28.05 -1.11
C TYR A 128 5.15 -27.92 -0.34
N GLU A 129 6.27 -28.25 -0.97
CA GLU A 129 7.60 -28.11 -0.39
C GLU A 129 7.92 -26.64 -0.05
N PHE A 130 7.67 -25.70 -0.98
CA PHE A 130 7.89 -24.27 -0.74
C PHE A 130 7.00 -23.73 0.38
N LYS A 131 5.74 -24.17 0.44
CA LYS A 131 4.84 -23.83 1.56
C LYS A 131 5.38 -24.37 2.89
N ARG A 132 5.89 -25.61 2.89
CA ARG A 132 6.50 -26.22 4.07
C ARG A 132 7.80 -25.53 4.46
N ALA A 133 8.62 -25.07 3.51
CA ALA A 133 9.81 -24.28 3.78
C ALA A 133 9.44 -22.93 4.43
N ALA A 134 8.44 -22.23 3.87
CA ALA A 134 7.96 -20.94 4.35
C ALA A 134 7.31 -20.97 5.75
N LEU A 135 6.69 -22.10 6.14
CA LEU A 135 5.94 -22.23 7.39
C LEU A 135 6.58 -23.17 8.43
N GLY A 136 7.49 -24.05 8.00
CA GLY A 136 7.96 -25.19 8.79
C GLY A 136 9.05 -24.83 9.80
N THR A 137 9.78 -23.73 9.58
CA THR A 137 10.81 -23.27 10.52
C THR A 137 10.40 -21.96 11.18
N SER A 138 10.82 -21.75 12.43
CA SER A 138 10.54 -20.50 13.14
C SER A 138 11.20 -19.29 12.48
N LYS A 139 12.35 -19.49 11.83
CA LYS A 139 13.05 -18.47 11.03
C LYS A 139 12.25 -18.07 9.78
N ALA A 140 11.73 -19.04 9.03
CA ALA A 140 10.88 -18.78 7.86
C ALA A 140 9.56 -18.12 8.27
N LEU A 141 8.92 -18.65 9.32
CA LEU A 141 7.64 -18.14 9.80
C LEU A 141 7.71 -16.66 10.22
N TRP A 142 8.84 -16.22 10.77
CA TRP A 142 9.07 -14.82 11.13
C TRP A 142 9.01 -13.87 9.91
N TRP A 143 9.60 -14.27 8.78
CA TRP A 143 9.52 -13.51 7.52
C TRP A 143 8.13 -13.62 6.88
N THR A 144 7.59 -14.83 6.79
CA THR A 144 6.29 -15.10 6.15
C THR A 144 5.15 -14.35 6.83
N GLN A 145 5.12 -14.28 8.17
CA GLN A 145 4.08 -13.55 8.88
C GLN A 145 4.14 -12.04 8.65
N GLN A 146 5.34 -11.46 8.55
CA GLN A 146 5.49 -10.05 8.23
C GLN A 146 4.95 -9.72 6.84
N LEU A 147 5.26 -10.56 5.85
CA LEU A 147 4.76 -10.41 4.49
C LEU A 147 3.23 -10.50 4.44
N LEU A 148 2.63 -11.53 5.06
CA LEU A 148 1.18 -11.75 5.02
C LEU A 148 0.39 -10.60 5.67
N ILE A 149 0.85 -10.09 6.82
CA ILE A 149 0.18 -8.94 7.47
C ILE A 149 0.39 -7.65 6.66
N ALA A 150 1.57 -7.45 6.07
CA ALA A 150 1.81 -6.29 5.21
C ALA A 150 0.95 -6.32 3.93
N ARG A 151 0.69 -7.50 3.34
CA ARG A 151 -0.26 -7.67 2.23
C ARG A 151 -1.69 -7.29 2.62
N LEU A 152 -2.12 -7.59 3.84
CA LEU A 152 -3.43 -7.16 4.34
C LEU A 152 -3.51 -5.63 4.48
N ALA A 153 -2.48 -5.01 5.05
CA ALA A 153 -2.38 -3.56 5.15
C ALA A 153 -2.45 -2.90 3.76
N PHE A 154 -1.64 -3.40 2.82
CA PHE A 154 -1.60 -2.94 1.44
C PHE A 154 -2.94 -3.14 0.70
N SER A 155 -3.60 -4.27 0.91
CA SER A 155 -4.91 -4.54 0.29
C SER A 155 -5.98 -3.56 0.78
N ALA A 156 -6.00 -3.26 2.08
CA ALA A 156 -6.87 -2.22 2.62
C ALA A 156 -6.56 -0.85 2.02
N PHE A 157 -5.28 -0.51 1.87
CA PHE A 157 -4.82 0.73 1.26
C PHE A 157 -5.26 0.88 -0.20
N VAL A 158 -5.03 -0.14 -1.02
CA VAL A 158 -5.48 -0.16 -2.43
C VAL A 158 -7.00 0.00 -2.54
N GLY A 159 -7.76 -0.61 -1.63
CA GLY A 159 -9.22 -0.46 -1.61
C GLY A 159 -9.69 0.94 -1.22
N ILE A 160 -9.08 1.54 -0.20
CA ILE A 160 -9.41 2.88 0.29
C ILE A 160 -9.01 3.93 -0.74
N GLU A 161 -7.72 4.04 -1.06
CA GLU A 161 -7.20 5.03 -2.02
C GLU A 161 -7.70 4.79 -3.43
N GLY A 162 -7.83 3.52 -3.83
CA GLY A 162 -8.38 3.19 -5.13
C GLY A 162 -9.82 3.66 -5.29
N ARG A 163 -10.65 3.58 -4.24
CA ARG A 163 -12.01 4.13 -4.30
C ARG A 163 -12.01 5.66 -4.32
N ARG A 164 -11.14 6.30 -3.53
CA ARG A 164 -11.04 7.78 -3.48
C ARG A 164 -10.65 8.38 -4.83
N ARG A 165 -9.66 7.78 -5.48
CA ARG A 165 -9.10 8.25 -6.77
C ARG A 165 -9.80 7.66 -7.99
N ASP A 166 -10.95 7.00 -7.80
CA ASP A 166 -11.75 6.37 -8.86
C ASP A 166 -10.94 5.43 -9.78
N ILE A 167 -9.98 4.71 -9.21
CA ILE A 167 -9.24 3.67 -9.92
C ILE A 167 -10.25 2.59 -10.35
N PRO A 168 -10.12 1.92 -11.50
CA PRO A 168 -11.08 0.88 -11.87
C PRO A 168 -10.91 -0.41 -11.06
N GLY A 169 -12.00 -1.19 -10.92
CA GLY A 169 -12.05 -2.48 -10.19
C GLY A 169 -10.98 -3.48 -10.63
N TRP A 170 -10.81 -3.60 -11.94
CA TRP A 170 -9.86 -4.52 -12.55
C TRP A 170 -8.40 -4.14 -12.26
N ALA A 171 -8.07 -2.85 -12.13
CA ALA A 171 -6.71 -2.40 -11.82
C ALA A 171 -6.37 -2.71 -10.35
N ALA A 172 -7.31 -2.47 -9.44
CA ALA A 172 -7.17 -2.86 -8.03
C ALA A 172 -7.03 -4.38 -7.86
N ALA A 173 -7.82 -5.16 -8.62
CA ALA A 173 -7.69 -6.62 -8.63
C ALA A 173 -6.35 -7.10 -9.19
N ALA A 174 -5.82 -6.46 -10.24
CA ALA A 174 -4.51 -6.78 -10.80
C ALA A 174 -3.37 -6.44 -9.81
N LEU A 175 -3.45 -5.31 -9.09
CA LEU A 175 -2.50 -4.96 -8.04
C LEU A 175 -2.53 -5.96 -6.88
N TRP A 176 -3.72 -6.39 -6.45
CA TRP A 176 -3.86 -7.46 -5.47
C TRP A 176 -3.25 -8.77 -5.98
N GLY A 177 -3.48 -9.13 -7.25
CA GLY A 177 -2.89 -10.31 -7.88
C GLY A 177 -1.36 -10.25 -7.88
N LEU A 178 -0.76 -9.10 -8.21
CA LEU A 178 0.69 -8.92 -8.12
C LEU A 178 1.19 -9.04 -6.67
N ALA A 179 0.49 -8.45 -5.70
CA ALA A 179 0.89 -8.51 -4.30
C ALA A 179 0.84 -9.94 -3.74
N GLU A 180 -0.15 -10.75 -4.15
CA GLU A 180 -0.32 -12.12 -3.65
C GLU A 180 0.56 -13.15 -4.34
N PHE A 181 0.68 -13.07 -5.67
CA PHE A 181 1.29 -14.12 -6.49
C PHE A 181 2.69 -13.78 -7.01
N ALA A 182 3.10 -12.51 -6.96
CA ALA A 182 4.43 -12.08 -7.41
C ALA A 182 5.26 -11.52 -6.24
N SER A 183 5.09 -10.24 -5.92
CA SER A 183 5.86 -9.54 -4.89
C SER A 183 5.04 -8.36 -4.37
N LEU A 184 5.04 -8.19 -3.04
CA LEU A 184 4.42 -7.04 -2.40
C LEU A 184 5.17 -5.75 -2.75
N GLY A 185 6.51 -5.76 -2.74
CA GLY A 185 7.33 -4.61 -3.11
C GLY A 185 7.10 -4.13 -4.55
N LEU A 186 6.93 -5.07 -5.49
CA LEU A 186 6.54 -4.77 -6.88
C LEU A 186 5.18 -4.08 -6.94
N ALA A 187 4.16 -4.66 -6.30
CA ALA A 187 2.81 -4.13 -6.32
C ALA A 187 2.70 -2.75 -5.63
N GLN A 188 3.38 -2.58 -4.49
CA GLN A 188 3.46 -1.30 -3.77
C GLN A 188 4.09 -0.21 -4.62
N SER A 189 5.25 -0.49 -5.22
CA SER A 189 5.97 0.49 -6.05
C SER A 189 5.13 0.93 -7.25
N LEU A 190 4.46 -0.02 -7.93
CA LEU A 190 3.54 0.31 -9.03
C LEU A 190 2.31 1.09 -8.56
N PHE A 191 1.79 0.78 -7.37
CA PHE A 191 0.68 1.54 -6.81
C PHE A 191 1.09 2.97 -6.44
N PHE A 192 2.28 3.18 -5.88
CA PHE A 192 2.83 4.52 -5.63
C PHE A 192 2.99 5.32 -6.93
N VAL A 193 3.45 4.68 -8.02
CA VAL A 193 3.44 5.32 -9.36
C VAL A 193 2.02 5.73 -9.75
N ILE A 194 1.03 4.86 -9.56
CA ILE A 194 -0.37 5.20 -9.83
C ILE A 194 -0.82 6.40 -9.00
N LEU A 195 -0.55 6.45 -7.69
CA LEU A 195 -0.91 7.57 -6.82
C LEU A 195 -0.25 8.89 -7.26
N THR A 196 0.96 8.86 -7.82
CA THR A 196 1.58 10.09 -8.35
C THR A 196 0.95 10.59 -9.66
N LEU A 197 0.23 9.72 -10.37
CA LEU A 197 -0.37 9.99 -11.67
C LEU A 197 -1.86 10.29 -11.60
N THR A 198 -2.56 9.72 -10.62
CA THR A 198 -4.01 9.90 -10.44
C THR A 198 -4.27 10.99 -9.43
N SER A 199 -4.67 12.17 -9.89
CA SER A 199 -5.24 13.19 -9.01
C SER A 199 -6.57 12.72 -8.42
N ILE A 200 -6.92 13.19 -7.23
CA ILE A 200 -8.28 13.02 -6.72
C ILE A 200 -9.27 13.70 -7.70
N PRO A 201 -10.34 13.01 -8.14
CA PRO A 201 -11.26 13.55 -9.12
C PRO A 201 -11.94 14.82 -8.61
N THR A 202 -11.78 15.93 -9.35
CA THR A 202 -12.48 17.20 -9.10
C THR A 202 -13.98 17.13 -9.45
N THR A 203 -14.43 16.01 -10.00
CA THR A 203 -15.83 15.74 -10.32
C THR A 203 -16.44 14.86 -9.25
N ARG A 204 -17.62 15.25 -8.78
CA ARG A 204 -18.43 14.52 -7.79
C ARG A 204 -18.45 13.02 -8.13
N THR A 205 -17.76 12.21 -7.33
CA THR A 205 -17.97 10.77 -7.31
C THR A 205 -19.44 10.50 -6.97
N GLU A 206 -20.03 9.42 -7.46
CA GLU A 206 -21.47 9.13 -7.22
C GLU A 206 -21.87 9.07 -5.73
N ARG A 207 -20.89 9.00 -4.82
CA ARG A 207 -21.05 8.93 -3.36
C ARG A 207 -20.55 10.18 -2.62
N GLY A 208 -19.80 11.07 -3.28
CA GLY A 208 -19.18 12.27 -2.69
C GLY A 208 -17.95 11.95 -1.82
N SER A 209 -16.99 12.88 -1.76
CA SER A 209 -15.75 12.83 -0.94
C SER A 209 -16.02 12.67 0.56
N ARG A 210 -17.14 13.21 1.05
CA ARG A 210 -17.56 13.13 2.47
C ARG A 210 -18.09 11.76 2.91
N TRP A 211 -18.29 10.81 2.00
CA TRP A 211 -18.85 9.50 2.34
C TRP A 211 -17.76 8.48 2.63
N ALA A 212 -17.80 7.90 3.84
CA ALA A 212 -16.94 6.80 4.24
C ALA A 212 -17.77 5.56 4.62
N PRO A 213 -17.36 4.34 4.23
CA PRO A 213 -18.00 3.11 4.67
C PRO A 213 -17.72 2.90 6.16
N HIS A 214 -18.61 2.16 6.83
CA HIS A 214 -18.46 1.85 8.24
C HIS A 214 -17.14 1.10 8.50
N GLU A 215 -16.40 1.46 9.56
CA GLU A 215 -15.10 0.89 9.92
C GLU A 215 -15.13 -0.66 9.99
N LEU A 216 -16.25 -1.22 10.45
CA LEU A 216 -16.48 -2.67 10.54
C LEU A 216 -16.35 -3.41 9.20
N ILE A 217 -16.60 -2.76 8.06
CA ILE A 217 -16.44 -3.38 6.74
C ILE A 217 -14.99 -3.77 6.46
N TYR A 218 -14.04 -3.00 7.01
CA TYR A 218 -12.62 -3.32 6.89
C TYR A 218 -12.14 -4.18 8.06
N ILE A 219 -12.58 -3.87 9.29
CA ILE A 219 -12.11 -4.58 10.49
C ILE A 219 -12.49 -6.06 10.46
N LEU A 220 -13.69 -6.42 9.99
CA LEU A 220 -14.14 -7.82 9.92
C LEU A 220 -13.27 -8.70 9.01
N PRO A 221 -13.01 -8.36 7.73
CA PRO A 221 -12.12 -9.15 6.90
C PRO A 221 -10.66 -9.10 7.39
N ILE A 222 -10.20 -8.00 7.99
CA ILE A 222 -8.87 -7.93 8.59
C ILE A 222 -8.75 -8.93 9.76
N THR A 223 -9.70 -8.95 10.69
CA THR A 223 -9.66 -9.86 11.84
C THR A 223 -9.83 -11.32 11.41
N ALA A 224 -10.72 -11.59 10.44
CA ALA A 224 -10.88 -12.92 9.86
C ALA A 224 -9.59 -13.41 9.19
N ALA A 225 -8.99 -12.61 8.31
CA ALA A 225 -7.73 -12.95 7.65
C ALA A 225 -6.59 -13.14 8.66
N SER A 226 -6.50 -12.28 9.67
CA SER A 226 -5.51 -12.38 10.74
C SER A 226 -5.66 -13.67 11.54
N GLY A 227 -6.90 -14.05 11.86
CA GLY A 227 -7.19 -15.34 12.50
C GLY A 227 -6.70 -16.52 11.66
N LEU A 228 -7.02 -16.52 10.36
CA LEU A 228 -6.59 -17.57 9.43
C LEU A 228 -5.06 -17.64 9.29
N ILE A 229 -4.38 -16.50 9.19
CA ILE A 229 -2.90 -16.41 9.17
C ILE A 229 -2.31 -16.96 10.47
N GLY A 230 -2.95 -16.69 11.62
CA GLY A 230 -2.55 -17.20 12.93
C GLY A 230 -2.58 -18.72 13.02
N PHE A 231 -3.64 -19.33 12.48
CA PHE A 231 -3.81 -20.79 12.46
C PHE A 231 -3.06 -21.49 11.32
N LEU A 232 -2.58 -20.74 10.31
CA LEU A 232 -1.96 -21.30 9.12
C LEU A 232 -0.83 -22.31 9.40
N PRO A 233 0.11 -22.08 10.34
CA PRO A 233 1.19 -23.04 10.59
C PRO A 233 0.68 -24.37 11.16
N GLY A 234 -0.35 -24.33 12.03
CA GLY A 234 -0.95 -25.53 12.62
C GLY A 234 -1.88 -26.26 11.67
N LEU A 235 -2.46 -25.56 10.69
CA LEU A 235 -3.32 -26.15 9.66
C LEU A 235 -2.53 -26.61 8.44
N ALA A 236 -1.28 -26.17 8.25
CA ALA A 236 -0.46 -26.57 7.12
C ALA A 236 -0.13 -28.07 7.10
N SER A 237 -0.16 -28.74 8.25
CA SER A 237 0.00 -30.19 8.37
C SER A 237 -1.29 -30.97 8.11
N ASN A 238 -2.44 -30.30 8.02
CA ASN A 238 -3.75 -30.92 7.87
C ASN A 238 -4.35 -30.60 6.50
N ASP A 239 -5.27 -31.45 6.02
CA ASP A 239 -6.01 -31.23 4.76
C ASP A 239 -6.88 -29.95 4.79
N ALA A 240 -7.02 -29.28 5.93
CA ALA A 240 -7.73 -28.01 6.08
C ALA A 240 -6.86 -26.77 5.80
N GLY A 241 -5.55 -26.92 5.54
CA GLY A 241 -4.62 -25.80 5.31
C GLY A 241 -4.96 -24.91 4.12
N TRP A 242 -5.68 -25.43 3.12
CA TRP A 242 -6.15 -24.64 1.98
C TRP A 242 -7.24 -23.63 2.38
N ILE A 243 -8.11 -23.97 3.35
CA ILE A 243 -9.19 -23.08 3.81
C ILE A 243 -8.60 -21.79 4.40
N ALA A 244 -7.56 -21.92 5.22
CA ALA A 244 -6.89 -20.77 5.83
C ALA A 244 -6.18 -19.91 4.78
N GLU A 245 -5.51 -20.53 3.82
CA GLU A 245 -4.78 -19.84 2.75
C GLU A 245 -5.72 -19.07 1.82
N TYR A 246 -6.71 -19.76 1.23
CA TYR A 246 -7.66 -19.14 0.33
C TYR A 246 -8.60 -18.17 1.04
N GLY A 247 -8.98 -18.45 2.29
CA GLY A 247 -9.81 -17.54 3.09
C GLY A 247 -9.10 -16.24 3.43
N ALA A 248 -7.79 -16.28 3.74
CA ALA A 248 -6.99 -15.08 3.95
C ALA A 248 -6.82 -14.28 2.65
N ARG A 249 -6.52 -14.95 1.53
CA ARG A 249 -6.43 -14.32 0.20
C ARG A 249 -7.74 -13.70 -0.26
N LEU A 250 -8.87 -14.38 -0.04
CA LEU A 250 -10.19 -13.88 -0.39
C LEU A 250 -10.55 -12.63 0.44
N SER A 251 -10.16 -12.63 1.71
CA SER A 251 -10.34 -11.47 2.60
C SER A 251 -9.49 -10.28 2.14
N ALA A 252 -8.23 -10.51 1.74
CA ALA A 252 -7.36 -9.51 1.12
C ALA A 252 -7.95 -8.98 -0.21
N PHE A 253 -8.47 -9.86 -1.06
CA PHE A 253 -9.15 -9.47 -2.30
C PHE A 253 -10.37 -8.59 -2.04
N PHE A 254 -11.19 -8.95 -1.05
CA PHE A 254 -12.34 -8.16 -0.65
C PHE A 254 -11.93 -6.75 -0.16
N LEU A 255 -10.85 -6.65 0.61
CA LEU A 255 -10.29 -5.36 1.02
C LEU A 255 -9.86 -4.50 -0.18
N ALA A 256 -9.13 -5.09 -1.14
CA ALA A 256 -8.58 -4.38 -2.29
C ALA A 256 -9.63 -3.96 -3.34
N ALA A 257 -10.58 -4.84 -3.67
CA ALA A 257 -11.53 -4.62 -4.76
C ALA A 257 -13.01 -4.63 -4.31
N GLY A 258 -13.33 -5.41 -3.27
CA GLY A 258 -14.70 -5.61 -2.78
C GLY A 258 -15.32 -4.38 -2.13
N THR A 259 -14.51 -3.51 -1.53
CA THR A 259 -14.94 -2.30 -0.80
C THR A 259 -15.69 -1.29 -1.66
N ARG A 260 -15.53 -1.34 -3.00
CA ARG A 260 -16.31 -0.51 -3.94
C ARG A 260 -17.77 -0.93 -4.07
N PHE A 261 -18.05 -2.22 -3.92
CA PHE A 261 -19.40 -2.76 -4.05
C PHE A 261 -20.23 -2.61 -2.77
N VAL A 262 -19.67 -2.00 -1.73
CA VAL A 262 -20.36 -1.69 -0.48
C VAL A 262 -21.58 -0.80 -0.76
N PRO A 263 -22.80 -1.21 -0.38
CA PRO A 263 -23.99 -0.39 -0.54
C PRO A 263 -23.91 0.93 0.24
N LYS A 264 -24.55 2.00 -0.27
CA LYS A 264 -24.55 3.33 0.38
C LYS A 264 -25.09 3.30 1.81
N THR A 265 -25.97 2.36 2.13
CA THR A 265 -26.57 2.15 3.46
C THR A 265 -25.56 1.73 4.53
N PHE A 266 -24.44 1.14 4.14
CA PHE A 266 -23.38 0.73 5.07
C PHE A 266 -22.29 1.79 5.27
N GLY A 267 -22.50 3.02 4.79
CA GLY A 267 -21.59 4.14 5.04
C GLY A 267 -22.28 5.31 5.72
N LYS A 268 -21.46 6.27 6.17
CA LYS A 268 -21.91 7.51 6.81
C LYS A 268 -21.38 8.69 6.00
N GLN A 269 -22.19 9.73 5.88
CA GLN A 269 -21.72 11.03 5.39
C GLN A 269 -21.16 11.81 6.57
N HIS A 270 -19.95 12.31 6.42
CA HIS A 270 -19.29 13.16 7.41
C HIS A 270 -19.54 14.63 7.08
N ALA A 271 -19.41 15.48 8.10
CA ALA A 271 -19.55 16.93 7.95
C ALA A 271 -18.43 17.52 7.08
N ASP A 272 -17.23 16.94 7.18
CA ASP A 272 -16.03 17.38 6.48
C ASP A 272 -15.29 16.17 5.90
N VAL A 273 -14.54 16.41 4.82
CA VAL A 273 -13.79 15.41 4.08
C VAL A 273 -12.64 14.86 4.92
N ARG A 274 -11.93 15.75 5.65
CA ARG A 274 -10.89 15.36 6.62
C ARG A 274 -11.40 14.40 7.68
N VAL A 275 -12.64 14.58 8.13
CA VAL A 275 -13.25 13.70 9.14
C VAL A 275 -13.58 12.33 8.54
N ALA A 276 -13.99 12.26 7.28
CA ALA A 276 -14.16 11.00 6.56
C ALA A 276 -12.81 10.28 6.42
N HIS A 277 -11.75 11.00 6.09
CA HIS A 277 -10.41 10.47 5.96
C HIS A 277 -9.85 9.93 7.28
N HIS A 278 -10.02 10.68 8.37
CA HIS A 278 -9.69 10.20 9.70
C HIS A 278 -10.46 8.94 10.10
N ALA A 279 -11.72 8.81 9.73
CA ALA A 279 -12.52 7.61 10.03
C ALA A 279 -11.98 6.38 9.29
N GLU A 280 -11.57 6.52 8.03
CA GLU A 280 -10.98 5.42 7.25
C GLU A 280 -9.56 5.07 7.72
N ALA A 281 -8.76 6.07 8.09
CA ALA A 281 -7.41 5.86 8.63
C ALA A 281 -7.41 5.04 9.94
N ARG A 282 -8.51 5.05 10.72
CA ARG A 282 -8.62 4.24 11.95
C ARG A 282 -8.51 2.74 11.70
N VAL A 283 -8.79 2.26 10.49
CA VAL A 283 -8.62 0.85 10.12
C VAL A 283 -7.18 0.41 10.38
N TYR A 284 -6.20 1.28 10.16
CA TYR A 284 -4.79 0.99 10.38
C TYR A 284 -4.41 0.84 11.85
N SER A 285 -5.19 1.37 12.80
CA SER A 285 -4.99 1.09 14.22
C SER A 285 -5.35 -0.36 14.57
N ALA A 286 -6.30 -0.97 13.86
CA ALA A 286 -6.58 -2.40 14.02
C ALA A 286 -5.46 -3.24 13.39
N VAL A 287 -4.99 -2.83 12.20
CA VAL A 287 -3.86 -3.48 11.52
C VAL A 287 -2.58 -3.39 12.37
N SER A 288 -2.31 -2.24 13.01
CA SER A 288 -1.13 -2.05 13.85
C SER A 288 -1.13 -2.97 15.07
N ILE A 289 -2.28 -3.14 15.74
CA ILE A 289 -2.44 -4.07 16.88
C ILE A 289 -2.15 -5.50 16.43
N VAL A 290 -2.77 -5.93 15.33
CA VAL A 290 -2.56 -7.28 14.79
C VAL A 290 -1.10 -7.46 14.41
N ALA A 291 -0.53 -6.53 13.62
CA ALA A 291 0.86 -6.61 13.16
C ALA A 291 1.84 -6.71 14.32
N THR A 292 1.68 -5.84 15.33
CA THR A 292 2.53 -5.85 16.52
C THR A 292 2.38 -7.16 17.29
N ALA A 293 1.16 -7.68 17.46
CA ALA A 293 0.94 -8.97 18.13
C ALA A 293 1.61 -10.14 17.40
N PHE A 294 1.48 -10.21 16.07
CA PHE A 294 2.13 -11.23 15.25
C PHE A 294 3.66 -11.09 15.26
N PHE A 295 4.17 -9.86 15.17
CA PHE A 295 5.60 -9.59 15.22
C PHE A 295 6.22 -9.95 16.57
N LEU A 296 5.60 -9.54 17.69
CA LEU A 296 6.08 -9.89 19.03
C LEU A 296 6.02 -11.40 19.25
N ARG A 297 4.93 -12.05 18.84
CA ARG A 297 4.78 -13.51 18.94
C ARG A 297 5.86 -14.24 18.13
N SER A 298 6.02 -13.90 16.85
CA SER A 298 7.01 -14.54 15.98
C SER A 298 8.43 -14.25 16.45
N THR A 299 8.72 -13.04 16.91
CA THR A 299 10.03 -12.67 17.45
C THR A 299 10.33 -13.43 18.74
N PHE A 300 9.35 -13.58 19.64
CA PHE A 300 9.50 -14.37 20.85
C PHE A 300 9.81 -15.83 20.54
N TRP A 301 9.00 -16.48 19.70
CA TRP A 301 9.22 -17.88 19.32
C TRP A 301 10.49 -18.09 18.48
N GLY A 302 10.79 -17.14 17.59
CA GLY A 302 12.01 -17.12 16.81
C GLY A 302 13.24 -17.01 17.71
N ALA A 303 13.23 -16.12 18.69
CA ALA A 303 14.31 -15.97 19.67
C ALA A 303 14.46 -17.23 20.53
N LEU A 304 13.36 -17.75 21.06
CA LEU A 304 13.36 -18.92 21.94
C LEU A 304 13.93 -20.15 21.22
N LEU A 305 13.42 -20.47 20.02
CA LEU A 305 13.79 -21.67 19.28
C LEU A 305 15.18 -21.59 18.62
N ASN A 306 15.69 -20.38 18.33
CA ASN A 306 16.99 -20.22 17.65
C ASN A 306 18.15 -19.82 18.57
N SER A 307 17.89 -19.53 19.85
CA SER A 307 18.88 -19.10 20.85
C SER A 307 20.06 -20.07 21.07
N GLY A 308 19.93 -21.33 20.67
CA GLY A 308 20.96 -22.36 20.77
C GLY A 308 21.15 -22.89 22.20
N ALA A 309 22.16 -23.74 22.40
CA ALA A 309 22.45 -24.29 23.72
C ALA A 309 22.77 -23.18 24.75
N SER A 310 22.34 -23.38 26.00
CA SER A 310 22.59 -22.46 27.11
C SER A 310 24.07 -22.28 27.42
N TYR A 311 24.88 -23.29 27.11
CA TYR A 311 26.30 -23.38 27.39
C TYR A 311 27.10 -23.40 26.10
N HIS A 312 28.24 -22.69 26.09
CA HIS A 312 29.18 -22.72 24.97
C HIS A 312 30.57 -23.06 25.50
N ARG A 313 31.22 -24.07 24.91
CA ARG A 313 32.63 -24.37 25.18
C ARG A 313 33.47 -23.62 24.17
N ARG A 314 34.30 -22.68 24.63
CA ARG A 314 35.30 -22.05 23.77
C ARG A 314 36.40 -23.06 23.49
N TYR A 315 36.64 -23.34 22.22
CA TYR A 315 37.83 -24.06 21.78
C TYR A 315 38.94 -23.03 21.57
N ASN A 316 40.05 -23.19 22.28
CA ASN A 316 41.26 -22.42 22.04
C ASN A 316 42.31 -23.39 21.52
N PHE A 317 43.06 -23.00 20.49
CA PHE A 317 44.05 -23.86 19.81
C PHE A 317 45.12 -24.42 20.77
N VAL A 318 45.37 -23.72 21.88
CA VAL A 318 46.41 -24.08 22.88
C VAL A 318 45.86 -24.88 24.06
N TRP A 319 44.56 -24.78 24.40
CA TRP A 319 43.96 -25.41 25.58
C TRP A 319 42.70 -26.17 25.15
N SER A 320 42.78 -27.51 25.15
CA SER A 320 41.66 -28.39 24.83
C SER A 320 40.58 -28.27 25.91
N THR A 321 39.55 -27.47 25.62
CA THR A 321 38.32 -27.22 26.38
C THR A 321 38.45 -26.38 27.65
N HIS A 322 37.84 -25.19 27.63
CA HIS A 322 37.49 -24.45 28.86
C HIS A 322 36.17 -24.98 29.44
N ASP A 323 35.97 -24.75 30.74
CA ASP A 323 34.71 -25.03 31.42
C ASP A 323 33.54 -24.35 30.70
N ALA A 324 32.39 -25.03 30.72
CA ALA A 324 31.17 -24.53 30.12
C ALA A 324 30.78 -23.20 30.79
N TYR A 325 30.88 -22.10 30.05
CA TYR A 325 30.44 -20.79 30.52
C TYR A 325 28.98 -20.55 30.13
N ASP A 326 28.21 -19.98 31.07
CA ASP A 326 26.83 -19.59 30.85
C ASP A 326 26.76 -18.44 29.85
N ARG A 327 26.12 -18.67 28.71
CA ARG A 327 26.07 -17.69 27.64
C ARG A 327 25.15 -16.52 28.07
N PRO A 328 25.61 -15.25 28.06
CA PRO A 328 24.76 -14.12 28.45
C PRO A 328 23.59 -13.99 27.49
N TRP A 329 22.43 -13.56 28.01
CA TRP A 329 21.17 -13.51 27.26
C TRP A 329 21.27 -12.68 25.97
N TRP A 330 22.03 -11.57 26.00
CA TRP A 330 22.29 -10.75 24.81
C TRP A 330 22.96 -11.51 23.68
N SER A 331 23.90 -12.40 24.00
CA SER A 331 24.58 -13.21 22.99
C SER A 331 23.69 -14.32 22.42
N LYS A 332 22.74 -14.84 23.23
CA LYS A 332 21.71 -15.77 22.77
C LYS A 332 20.75 -15.07 21.81
N LEU A 333 20.32 -13.86 22.16
CA LEU A 333 19.47 -13.03 21.31
C LEU A 333 20.17 -12.66 20.00
N ALA A 334 21.41 -12.15 20.05
CA ALA A 334 22.20 -11.84 18.87
C ALA A 334 22.40 -13.05 17.95
N SER A 335 22.63 -14.24 18.54
CA SER A 335 22.73 -15.49 17.78
C SER A 335 21.41 -15.88 17.13
N ALA A 336 20.28 -15.70 17.82
CA ALA A 336 18.96 -15.99 17.27
C ALA A 336 18.62 -15.01 16.14
N SER A 337 18.82 -13.71 16.35
CA SER A 337 18.66 -12.67 15.31
C SER A 337 19.54 -12.96 14.09
N GLY A 338 20.81 -13.32 14.30
CA GLY A 338 21.72 -13.69 13.23
C GLY A 338 21.22 -14.90 12.42
N LYS A 339 20.63 -15.91 13.06
CA LYS A 339 20.03 -17.07 12.36
C LYS A 339 18.74 -16.73 11.63
N ILE A 340 17.91 -15.85 12.19
CA ILE A 340 16.66 -15.40 11.54
C ILE A 340 16.97 -14.57 10.30
N LEU A 341 17.92 -13.64 10.40
CA LEU A 341 18.34 -12.80 9.28
C LEU A 341 19.15 -13.60 8.25
N GLY A 342 20.06 -14.47 8.71
CA GLY A 342 20.85 -15.36 7.85
C GLY A 342 20.00 -16.40 7.12
N ALA A 343 18.76 -16.65 7.56
CA ALA A 343 17.84 -17.54 6.86
C ALA A 343 17.55 -17.11 5.41
N ILE A 344 17.65 -15.81 5.11
CA ILE A 344 17.47 -15.25 3.77
C ILE A 344 18.52 -15.80 2.79
N SER A 345 19.75 -16.05 3.25
CA SER A 345 20.81 -16.59 2.41
C SER A 345 20.84 -18.11 2.35
N ASP A 346 20.29 -18.78 3.36
CA ASP A 346 20.37 -20.25 3.48
C ASP A 346 19.37 -20.98 2.60
N ASP A 347 18.17 -20.43 2.44
CA ASP A 347 17.03 -21.09 1.79
C ASP A 347 16.45 -20.14 0.74
N PRO A 348 16.36 -20.54 -0.54
CA PRO A 348 15.91 -19.66 -1.62
C PRO A 348 14.46 -19.20 -1.44
N VAL A 349 13.60 -20.01 -0.80
CA VAL A 349 12.20 -19.65 -0.51
C VAL A 349 12.12 -18.59 0.58
N ILE A 350 12.92 -18.75 1.65
CA ILE A 350 13.01 -17.72 2.69
C ILE A 350 13.67 -16.45 2.14
N GLY A 351 14.66 -16.61 1.26
CA GLY A 351 15.31 -15.52 0.54
C GLY A 351 14.32 -14.69 -0.27
N LEU A 352 13.44 -15.35 -1.04
CA LEU A 352 12.37 -14.70 -1.81
C LEU A 352 11.48 -13.83 -0.92
N ILE A 353 10.96 -14.41 0.17
CA ILE A 353 10.05 -13.73 1.11
C ILE A 353 10.78 -12.59 1.83
N GLY A 354 12.00 -12.85 2.31
CA GLY A 354 12.79 -11.90 3.08
C GLY A 354 13.18 -10.67 2.27
N TRP A 355 13.65 -10.86 1.03
CA TRP A 355 13.95 -9.73 0.15
C TRP A 355 12.69 -8.96 -0.27
N ASP A 356 11.55 -9.63 -0.49
CA ASP A 356 10.28 -8.94 -0.75
C ASP A 356 9.88 -8.06 0.45
N VAL A 357 10.03 -8.55 1.68
CA VAL A 357 9.78 -7.77 2.91
C VAL A 357 10.73 -6.56 3.01
N LEU A 358 12.02 -6.74 2.72
CA LEU A 358 13.02 -5.66 2.79
C LEU A 358 12.77 -4.60 1.72
N LEU A 359 12.51 -4.99 0.47
CA LEU A 359 12.21 -4.08 -0.64
C LEU A 359 10.88 -3.35 -0.43
N SER A 360 9.87 -4.05 0.09
CA SER A 360 8.60 -3.46 0.51
C SER A 360 8.81 -2.40 1.60
N GLY A 361 9.54 -2.73 2.66
CA GLY A 361 9.87 -1.75 3.70
C GLY A 361 10.64 -0.55 3.15
N PHE A 362 11.65 -0.78 2.31
CA PHE A 362 12.39 0.32 1.68
C PHE A 362 11.50 1.22 0.82
N SER A 363 10.58 0.63 0.04
CA SER A 363 9.61 1.38 -0.77
C SER A 363 8.70 2.27 0.09
N LEU A 364 8.30 1.81 1.27
CA LEU A 364 7.47 2.57 2.21
C LEU A 364 8.25 3.72 2.85
N CYS A 365 9.54 3.53 3.18
CA CYS A 365 10.41 4.62 3.64
C CYS A 365 10.56 5.70 2.57
N VAL A 366 10.82 5.30 1.33
CA VAL A 366 10.95 6.23 0.19
C VAL A 366 9.63 6.94 -0.06
N TRP A 367 8.49 6.23 0.04
CA TRP A 367 7.16 6.84 -0.06
C TRP A 367 6.94 7.89 1.03
N ALA A 368 7.20 7.55 2.29
CA ALA A 368 7.03 8.46 3.42
C ALA A 368 7.86 9.75 3.27
N ALA A 369 9.11 9.63 2.82
CA ALA A 369 9.95 10.78 2.49
C ALA A 369 9.43 11.56 1.27
N SER A 370 9.06 10.88 0.19
CA SER A 370 8.65 11.54 -1.06
C SER A 370 7.34 12.31 -0.97
N ARG A 371 6.52 12.01 0.05
CA ARG A 371 5.22 12.62 0.31
C ARG A 371 5.24 13.58 1.51
N GLY A 372 6.35 13.69 2.23
CA GLY A 372 6.45 14.51 3.43
C GLY A 372 5.41 14.14 4.50
N LEU A 373 5.26 12.84 4.78
CA LEU A 373 4.24 12.38 5.73
C LEU A 373 4.52 12.93 7.14
N ASP A 374 3.51 13.52 7.78
CA ASP A 374 3.65 14.00 9.15
C ASP A 374 3.83 12.83 10.12
N VAL A 375 4.93 12.85 10.88
CA VAL A 375 5.24 11.91 11.97
C VAL A 375 4.06 11.79 12.95
N THR A 376 3.36 12.89 13.22
CA THR A 376 2.21 12.94 14.11
C THR A 376 1.05 12.10 13.56
N ASP A 377 0.80 12.17 12.25
CA ASP A 377 -0.25 11.40 11.59
C ASP A 377 0.13 9.92 11.47
N MET A 378 1.41 9.61 11.24
CA MET A 378 1.93 8.24 11.32
C MET A 378 1.69 7.64 12.70
N LEU A 379 2.02 8.35 13.78
CA LEU A 379 1.79 7.88 15.15
C LEU A 379 0.29 7.77 15.49
N ASN A 380 -0.52 8.74 15.08
CA ASN A 380 -1.97 8.72 15.34
C ASN A 380 -2.69 7.59 14.58
N SER A 381 -2.14 7.12 13.47
CA SER A 381 -2.72 6.01 12.72
C SER A 381 -2.49 4.65 13.39
N ILE A 382 -1.42 4.50 14.18
CA ILE A 382 -1.10 3.24 14.88
C ILE A 382 -1.67 3.18 16.29
N VAL A 383 -1.92 4.33 16.93
CA VAL A 383 -2.48 4.38 18.29
C VAL A 383 -3.99 4.12 18.22
N PRO A 384 -4.51 3.07 18.87
CA PRO A 384 -5.95 2.89 18.93
C PRO A 384 -6.59 4.08 19.64
N PRO A 385 -7.82 4.47 19.25
CA PRO A 385 -8.55 5.52 19.95
C PRO A 385 -8.91 5.02 21.35
N LEU A 386 -7.96 5.09 22.27
CA LEU A 386 -8.17 5.01 23.70
C LEU A 386 -9.02 6.21 24.04
N ARG A 387 -10.35 6.01 23.97
CA ARG A 387 -11.46 6.89 24.36
C ARG A 387 -10.95 8.14 25.06
N ARG A 388 -10.50 9.15 24.29
CA ARG A 388 -10.32 10.52 24.76
C ARG A 388 -11.72 11.07 24.96
N GLN A 389 -12.37 10.63 26.04
CA GLN A 389 -13.40 11.43 26.71
C GLN A 389 -12.65 12.55 27.45
N SER A 390 -12.22 13.56 26.73
CA SER A 390 -11.99 14.89 27.30
C SER A 390 -12.83 15.85 26.46
N THR A 391 -14.02 16.21 26.94
CA THR A 391 -14.20 17.52 27.58
C THR A 391 -13.73 18.71 26.73
N GLU A 392 -14.01 18.70 25.42
CA GLU A 392 -14.01 19.90 24.59
C GLU A 392 -15.38 20.05 23.92
N ALA A 393 -16.41 20.21 24.77
CA ALA A 393 -17.71 20.71 24.37
C ALA A 393 -18.34 21.42 25.58
N LYS A 394 -17.62 22.43 26.07
CA LYS A 394 -18.12 23.53 26.91
C LYS A 394 -17.02 24.59 26.97
N SER A 395 -16.74 25.23 25.84
CA SER A 395 -16.20 26.58 25.90
C SER A 395 -17.29 27.45 26.53
N SER A 396 -17.03 27.85 27.77
CA SER A 396 -17.80 28.83 28.53
C SER A 396 -18.01 30.09 27.70
N VAL A 397 -19.19 30.25 27.13
CA VAL A 397 -19.77 31.58 26.91
C VAL A 397 -20.03 32.11 28.30
N LYS A 398 -19.10 32.94 28.79
CA LYS A 398 -19.32 33.75 29.98
C LYS A 398 -20.30 34.83 29.56
N GLU A 399 -21.58 34.54 29.78
CA GLU A 399 -22.70 35.45 29.65
C GLU A 399 -22.59 36.48 30.78
N GLU A 400 -21.97 37.64 30.48
CA GLU A 400 -22.09 38.82 31.34
C GLU A 400 -23.42 39.50 31.02
N THR A 401 -24.41 39.21 31.86
CA THR A 401 -25.66 39.95 31.99
C THR A 401 -25.39 41.35 32.55
N PRO A 402 -25.82 42.44 31.89
CA PRO A 402 -26.04 43.71 32.58
C PRO A 402 -27.53 43.83 32.93
N ALA A 403 -27.83 43.87 34.22
CA ALA A 403 -29.12 44.35 34.71
C ALA A 403 -29.23 45.88 34.52
N SER A 404 -30.32 46.32 33.91
CA SER A 404 -30.81 47.70 33.86
C SER A 404 -31.45 48.10 35.22
N PRO A 405 -31.97 49.33 35.50
CA PRO A 405 -31.92 50.62 34.77
C PRO A 405 -31.53 51.83 35.69
N THR A 406 -31.43 53.06 35.15
CA THR A 406 -32.14 54.30 35.59
C THR A 406 -31.58 55.57 34.89
N GLU A 407 -32.46 56.24 34.14
CA GLU A 407 -32.63 57.68 33.86
C GLU A 407 -31.43 58.64 33.66
N SER A 408 -31.36 59.31 32.50
CA SER A 408 -31.99 60.65 32.29
C SER A 408 -31.43 61.42 31.07
N HIS A 409 -32.37 62.02 30.33
CA HIS A 409 -32.34 63.26 29.54
C HIS A 409 -31.22 63.60 28.51
N GLY A 410 -31.65 63.95 27.28
CA GLY A 410 -30.83 64.77 26.38
C GLY A 410 -31.28 64.91 24.91
N SER A 411 -32.49 65.43 24.67
CA SER A 411 -32.88 66.28 23.52
C SER A 411 -32.40 65.99 22.06
N SER A 412 -33.39 65.54 21.27
CA SER A 412 -33.89 66.11 19.99
C SER A 412 -33.19 65.97 18.62
N PRO A 413 -34.01 65.94 17.52
CA PRO A 413 -33.64 65.47 16.18
C PRO A 413 -33.80 66.53 15.05
N ALA A 414 -33.25 66.29 13.86
CA ALA A 414 -33.59 66.91 12.55
C ALA A 414 -32.50 66.53 11.51
N ARG A 415 -32.66 66.42 10.18
CA ARG A 415 -33.74 66.63 9.19
C ARG A 415 -33.21 66.17 7.82
N ARG A 416 -34.10 65.56 7.01
CA ARG A 416 -34.35 65.75 5.55
C ARG A 416 -33.20 65.84 4.52
N ARG A 417 -33.31 65.00 3.47
CA ARG A 417 -33.66 65.29 2.04
C ARG A 417 -33.38 64.00 1.24
N GLY A 418 -34.21 63.42 0.38
CA GLY A 418 -35.31 63.93 -0.44
C GLY A 418 -34.83 64.31 -1.84
N ARG A 419 -34.81 63.38 -2.82
CA ARG A 419 -34.98 63.68 -4.26
C ARG A 419 -35.40 62.45 -5.10
N PRO A 420 -36.44 62.57 -5.95
CA PRO A 420 -36.98 61.49 -6.79
C PRO A 420 -36.70 61.63 -8.31
N GLU A 421 -37.01 60.52 -9.02
CA GLU A 421 -37.44 60.29 -10.43
C GLU A 421 -36.64 60.76 -11.66
N LYS A 422 -36.44 59.81 -12.61
CA LYS A 422 -36.92 59.96 -14.00
C LYS A 422 -37.11 58.60 -14.70
N ASN A 423 -38.36 58.33 -15.09
CA ASN A 423 -38.80 57.29 -16.02
C ASN A 423 -38.38 57.61 -17.47
N GLN A 424 -38.07 56.58 -18.28
CA GLN A 424 -38.60 56.45 -19.64
C GLN A 424 -38.53 54.98 -20.09
N ALA A 425 -39.69 54.46 -20.48
CA ALA A 425 -39.92 53.15 -21.04
C ALA A 425 -40.38 53.30 -22.50
N SER A 426 -39.92 52.41 -23.39
CA SER A 426 -40.74 51.79 -24.44
C SER A 426 -39.94 50.74 -25.24
N GLU A 427 -40.64 49.66 -25.58
CA GLU A 427 -40.19 48.36 -26.11
C GLU A 427 -40.57 48.22 -27.63
N PRO A 428 -40.50 47.04 -28.33
CA PRO A 428 -39.80 46.82 -29.61
C PRO A 428 -40.81 46.52 -30.79
N PRO A 429 -40.58 45.81 -31.95
CA PRO A 429 -39.67 44.67 -32.27
C PRO A 429 -38.94 44.64 -33.66
N SER A 430 -37.90 43.78 -33.71
CA SER A 430 -37.23 42.90 -34.73
C SER A 430 -37.74 42.84 -36.21
N PRO A 431 -37.04 42.21 -37.22
CA PRO A 431 -36.05 41.11 -37.10
C PRO A 431 -34.95 40.87 -38.21
N VAL A 432 -34.10 39.86 -37.91
CA VAL A 432 -33.29 38.90 -38.73
C VAL A 432 -31.97 39.26 -39.49
N THR A 433 -30.94 38.45 -39.17
CA THR A 433 -29.90 37.78 -40.02
C THR A 433 -28.70 38.53 -40.60
N ARG A 434 -27.47 38.21 -40.13
CA ARG A 434 -26.49 37.27 -40.77
C ARG A 434 -25.05 37.47 -40.22
N ARG A 435 -24.55 36.45 -39.51
CA ARG A 435 -23.31 35.70 -39.77
C ARG A 435 -22.18 36.42 -40.56
N SER A 436 -21.05 36.75 -39.91
CA SER A 436 -19.72 36.24 -40.34
C SER A 436 -18.59 36.62 -39.38
N LEU A 437 -17.73 35.64 -39.12
CA LEU A 437 -16.42 35.71 -38.49
C LEU A 437 -15.42 36.43 -39.42
N ARG A 438 -14.59 37.35 -38.89
CA ARG A 438 -13.11 37.27 -38.96
C ARG A 438 -12.43 38.59 -38.55
N LYS A 439 -11.35 38.41 -37.78
CA LYS A 439 -10.10 39.18 -37.75
C LYS A 439 -10.20 40.69 -37.45
N ARG A 440 -9.80 41.04 -36.23
CA ARG A 440 -9.01 42.26 -36.00
C ARG A 440 -7.74 41.89 -35.25
N ALA A 441 -6.64 41.89 -35.99
CA ALA A 441 -5.35 42.25 -35.44
C ALA A 441 -5.40 43.77 -35.19
N ALA A 442 -5.11 44.18 -33.97
CA ALA A 442 -4.79 45.56 -33.65
C ALA A 442 -3.89 45.54 -32.40
N THR A 443 -2.60 45.67 -32.67
CA THR A 443 -1.66 46.47 -31.89
C THR A 443 -2.35 47.58 -31.10
N HIS A 444 -2.15 47.62 -29.79
CA HIS A 444 -2.26 48.85 -29.04
C HIS A 444 -1.04 48.98 -28.13
N ASP A 445 -0.23 49.98 -28.46
CA ASP A 445 0.86 50.48 -27.66
C ASP A 445 0.37 50.95 -26.28
N SER A 446 1.36 50.94 -25.38
CA SER A 446 1.48 51.68 -24.12
C SER A 446 0.48 52.81 -23.88
N ASP A 447 -0.11 52.87 -22.67
CA ASP A 447 0.30 53.89 -21.69
C ASP A 447 -0.49 53.87 -20.37
N THR A 448 0.29 53.96 -19.29
CA THR A 448 0.04 54.62 -17.98
C THR A 448 -1.01 54.11 -16.99
N HIS A 449 -0.50 53.74 -15.82
CA HIS A 449 -1.05 53.83 -14.46
C HIS A 449 -2.57 54.01 -14.30
N GLY A 450 -3.21 52.94 -13.82
CA GLY A 450 -4.51 52.98 -13.17
C GLY A 450 -4.54 51.98 -12.00
N SER A 451 -4.28 52.48 -10.79
CA SER A 451 -4.71 51.96 -9.49
C SER A 451 -4.55 50.45 -9.20
N ASP A 452 -3.52 50.12 -8.43
CA ASP A 452 -3.52 49.02 -7.44
C ASP A 452 -4.63 49.26 -6.41
N ALA A 453 -5.88 48.97 -6.80
CA ALA A 453 -7.02 48.95 -5.93
C ALA A 453 -7.60 47.53 -5.90
N GLY A 454 -7.08 46.74 -4.95
CA GLY A 454 -7.71 45.52 -4.49
C GLY A 454 -7.22 44.26 -5.19
N ASP A 455 -6.03 43.80 -4.82
CA ASP A 455 -5.70 42.36 -4.83
C ASP A 455 -6.52 41.70 -3.70
N ALA A 456 -7.85 41.78 -3.82
CA ALA A 456 -8.76 41.09 -2.94
C ALA A 456 -8.67 39.62 -3.35
N SER A 457 -8.13 38.77 -2.47
CA SER A 457 -8.18 37.31 -2.61
C SER A 457 -9.55 36.94 -3.14
N TYR A 458 -9.58 36.38 -4.36
CA TYR A 458 -10.81 36.02 -5.05
C TYR A 458 -11.66 35.15 -4.11
N THR A 459 -12.78 35.71 -3.65
CA THR A 459 -13.77 34.97 -2.87
C THR A 459 -14.78 34.39 -3.86
N PRO A 460 -14.78 33.06 -4.10
CA PRO A 460 -15.74 32.47 -5.00
C PRO A 460 -17.17 32.72 -4.50
N PRO A 461 -18.15 32.90 -5.41
CA PRO A 461 -19.54 33.03 -5.02
C PRO A 461 -20.00 31.79 -4.23
N PRO A 462 -20.97 31.90 -3.31
CA PRO A 462 -21.25 30.90 -2.27
C PRO A 462 -21.60 29.50 -2.82
N ASN A 463 -22.24 29.43 -3.99
CA ASN A 463 -22.53 28.18 -4.70
C ASN A 463 -21.26 27.49 -5.27
N ILE A 464 -20.23 28.25 -5.59
CA ILE A 464 -18.92 27.75 -6.02
C ILE A 464 -18.04 27.49 -4.78
N ALA A 465 -18.16 28.29 -3.72
CA ALA A 465 -17.46 28.07 -2.45
C ALA A 465 -17.86 26.75 -1.79
N GLU A 466 -19.16 26.43 -1.73
CA GLU A 466 -19.65 25.13 -1.25
C GLU A 466 -19.16 24.00 -2.17
N ARG A 467 -19.16 24.23 -3.49
CA ARG A 467 -18.64 23.27 -4.48
C ARG A 467 -17.13 23.06 -4.37
N ILE A 468 -16.35 24.06 -3.96
CA ILE A 468 -14.92 23.97 -3.72
C ILE A 468 -14.66 23.29 -2.37
N ALA A 469 -15.42 23.61 -1.34
CA ALA A 469 -15.33 22.96 -0.03
C ALA A 469 -15.68 21.46 -0.06
N ASP A 470 -16.44 21.02 -1.07
CA ASP A 470 -16.72 19.60 -1.33
C ASP A 470 -15.57 18.87 -2.04
N LEU A 471 -14.57 19.58 -2.59
CA LEU A 471 -13.45 18.99 -3.33
C LEU A 471 -12.23 18.80 -2.42
N GLU A 472 -11.58 17.65 -2.54
CA GLU A 472 -10.27 17.41 -1.93
C GLU A 472 -9.22 18.25 -2.66
N HIS A 473 -8.41 18.98 -1.89
CA HIS A 473 -7.31 19.78 -2.41
C HIS A 473 -6.01 19.19 -1.86
N GLU A 474 -5.08 18.84 -2.75
CA GLU A 474 -3.70 18.55 -2.34
C GLU A 474 -3.09 19.86 -1.83
N GLU A 475 -2.91 19.98 -0.52
CA GLU A 475 -2.23 21.13 0.09
C GLU A 475 -0.74 21.14 -0.33
N GLU A 476 -0.26 22.30 -0.80
CA GLU A 476 1.14 22.52 -1.13
C GLU A 476 1.88 22.84 0.17
N ARG A 477 2.64 21.86 0.68
CA ARG A 477 3.48 22.02 1.87
C ARG A 477 4.88 22.44 1.44
N ASP A 478 5.51 23.30 2.25
CA ASP A 478 6.90 23.69 2.08
C ASP A 478 7.77 22.56 2.64
N ASP A 479 8.19 21.64 1.77
CA ASP A 479 8.88 20.40 2.13
C ASP A 479 10.30 20.70 2.60
N THR A 480 10.56 20.59 3.91
CA THR A 480 11.93 20.63 4.43
C THR A 480 12.52 19.22 4.41
N VAL A 481 13.73 19.07 3.85
CA VAL A 481 14.45 17.78 3.76
C VAL A 481 14.59 17.10 5.14
N ALA A 482 14.59 17.88 6.23
CA ALA A 482 14.63 17.36 7.59
C ALA A 482 13.33 16.63 7.96
N GLU A 483 12.15 17.21 7.69
CA GLU A 483 10.85 16.60 7.99
C GLU A 483 10.64 15.29 7.20
N ASP A 484 11.03 15.28 5.92
CA ASP A 484 10.95 14.07 5.07
C ASP A 484 11.84 12.93 5.61
N ALA A 485 13.04 13.29 6.06
CA ALA A 485 13.98 12.34 6.64
C ALA A 485 13.46 11.79 7.97
N GLU A 486 12.84 12.63 8.81
CA GLU A 486 12.21 12.21 10.07
C GLU A 486 11.09 11.19 9.85
N ALA A 487 10.21 11.42 8.86
CA ALA A 487 9.14 10.49 8.51
C ALA A 487 9.68 9.11 8.08
N SER A 488 10.70 9.10 7.22
CA SER A 488 11.34 7.86 6.77
C SER A 488 12.07 7.11 7.89
N ALA A 489 12.74 7.85 8.79
CA ALA A 489 13.43 7.29 9.95
C ALA A 489 12.43 6.69 10.95
N LEU A 490 11.30 7.37 11.18
CA LEU A 490 10.21 6.85 12.00
C LEU A 490 9.64 5.56 11.40
N ALA A 491 9.37 5.53 10.09
CA ALA A 491 8.87 4.34 9.40
C ALA A 491 9.79 3.13 9.61
N TRP A 492 11.11 3.35 9.44
CA TRP A 492 12.10 2.31 9.67
C TRP A 492 12.17 1.88 11.14
N GLY A 493 12.11 2.82 12.08
CA GLY A 493 12.06 2.54 13.52
C GLY A 493 10.84 1.71 13.92
N LEU A 494 9.66 2.00 13.34
CA LEU A 494 8.44 1.23 13.57
C LEU A 494 8.56 -0.20 13.03
N SER A 495 9.28 -0.40 11.91
CA SER A 495 9.58 -1.74 11.40
C SER A 495 10.39 -2.58 12.41
N LEU A 496 11.31 -1.96 13.15
CA LEU A 496 12.09 -2.67 14.19
C LEU A 496 11.23 -3.09 15.41
N ILE A 497 10.15 -2.35 15.70
CA ILE A 497 9.30 -2.59 16.88
C ILE A 497 8.14 -3.55 16.57
N GLY A 498 7.50 -3.40 15.41
CA GLY A 498 6.29 -4.15 15.05
C GLY A 498 6.34 -4.81 13.67
N GLY A 499 7.52 -4.86 13.06
CA GLY A 499 7.73 -5.44 11.73
C GLY A 499 7.14 -4.60 10.60
N LEU A 500 7.23 -5.15 9.39
CA LEU A 500 6.71 -4.51 8.17
C LEU A 500 5.21 -4.16 8.26
N GLY A 501 4.42 -4.94 9.00
CA GLY A 501 2.99 -4.69 9.17
C GLY A 501 2.70 -3.39 9.94
N LEU A 502 3.44 -3.10 11.02
CA LEU A 502 3.28 -1.85 11.78
C LEU A 502 3.74 -0.65 10.96
N MET A 503 4.87 -0.78 10.26
CA MET A 503 5.38 0.21 9.33
C MET A 503 4.36 0.52 8.22
N SER A 504 3.79 -0.52 7.60
CA SER A 504 2.76 -0.38 6.56
C SER A 504 1.53 0.35 7.10
N ALA A 505 1.07 -0.02 8.29
CA ALA A 505 -0.07 0.63 8.93
C ALA A 505 0.19 2.12 9.22
N ALA A 506 1.39 2.46 9.67
CA ALA A 506 1.78 3.84 9.96
C ALA A 506 1.84 4.72 8.70
N VAL A 507 2.55 4.24 7.67
CA VAL A 507 2.78 5.00 6.42
C VAL A 507 1.48 5.11 5.62
N MET A 508 0.78 3.99 5.39
CA MET A 508 -0.48 3.98 4.62
C MET A 508 -1.60 4.68 5.38
N GLY A 509 -1.65 4.56 6.71
CA GLY A 509 -2.62 5.26 7.54
C GLY A 509 -2.40 6.76 7.60
N ALA A 510 -1.14 7.22 7.59
CA ALA A 510 -0.81 8.64 7.44
C ALA A 510 -1.20 9.16 6.06
N GLU A 511 -0.91 8.45 4.97
CA GLU A 511 -1.31 8.87 3.61
C GLU A 511 -2.84 9.02 3.49
N VAL A 512 -3.58 8.04 4.02
CA VAL A 512 -5.06 8.06 4.04
C VAL A 512 -5.62 9.21 4.88
N ARG A 513 -4.83 9.76 5.79
CA ARG A 513 -5.18 10.85 6.70
C ARG A 513 -4.79 12.22 6.16
N SER A 514 -3.69 12.30 5.40
CA SER A 514 -3.13 13.52 4.84
C SER A 514 -3.69 13.88 3.46
N GLY A 515 -4.12 12.88 2.68
CA GLY A 515 -4.95 13.09 1.51
C GLY A 515 -6.34 13.49 1.94
#